data_AF-A0A3S0JU65-F1
#
_entry.id   AF-A0A3S0JU65-F1
#
_cell.length_a   1.000
_cell.length_b   1.000
_cell.length_c   1.000
_cell.angle_alpha   90.00
_cell.angle_beta   90.00
_cell.angle_gamma   90.00
#
_symmetry.space_group_name_H-M   'P 1'
#
loop_
_entity.id
_entity.type
_entity.pdbx_description
1 polymer ?
#
loop_
_entity_poly.entity_id
_entity_poly.type
_entity_poly.pdbx_seq_one_letter_code
_entity_poly.pdbx_strand_id
1 'polypeptide(L)' 'MEWVETTGKTVEEAKEAALDRLGVDEQDAEFEVIEEPR' A
#
# COMPACT_ATOMS: atom_id res chain seq x y z
N MET A 1 -9.48 9.85 -8.29
CA MET A 1 -8.35 9.26 -7.55
C MET A 1 -8.60 7.77 -7.52
N GLU A 2 -7.67 6.99 -8.06
CA GLU A 2 -7.74 5.53 -8.06
C GLU A 2 -6.99 5.03 -6.83
N TRP A 3 -7.61 4.16 -6.04
CA TRP A 3 -7.01 3.53 -4.86
C TRP A 3 -6.89 2.03 -5.13
N VAL A 4 -5.78 1.42 -4.68
CA VAL A 4 -5.58 -0.03 -4.72
C VAL A 4 -5.45 -0.58 -3.31
N GLU A 5 -6.05 -1.74 -3.08
CA GLU A 5 -5.91 -2.47 -1.82
C GLU A 5 -4.97 -3.66 -2.02
N THR A 6 -4.04 -3.81 -1.09
CA THR A 6 -3.05 -4.89 -1.05
C THR A 6 -2.90 -5.43 0.37
N THR A 7 -2.46 -6.67 0.47
CA THR A 7 -2.18 -7.33 1.75
C THR A 7 -0.80 -7.95 1.71
N GLY A 8 -0.16 -8.04 2.86
CA GLY A 8 1.19 -8.57 3.02
C GLY A 8 1.41 -9.08 4.43
N LYS A 9 2.55 -9.71 4.68
CA LYS A 9 2.92 -10.19 6.03
C LYS A 9 3.21 -9.04 6.99
N THR A 10 3.60 -7.89 6.46
CA THR A 10 3.80 -6.64 7.18
C THR A 10 3.09 -5.50 6.45
N VAL A 11 2.81 -4.42 7.16
CA VAL A 11 2.25 -3.19 6.55
C VAL A 11 3.22 -2.64 5.49
N GLU A 12 4.53 -2.73 5.71
CA GLU A 12 5.55 -2.26 4.77
C GLU A 12 5.51 -3.05 3.45
N GLU A 13 5.41 -4.39 3.51
CA GLU A 13 5.27 -5.26 2.33
C GLU A 13 3.99 -4.93 1.55
N ALA A 14 2.87 -4.67 2.25
CA ALA A 14 1.63 -4.27 1.60
C ALA A 14 1.75 -2.90 0.92
N LYS A 15 2.40 -1.93 1.56
CA LYS A 15 2.63 -0.58 1.01
C LYS A 15 3.47 -0.62 -0.26
N GLU A 16 4.60 -1.32 -0.26
CA GLU A 16 5.44 -1.49 -1.47
C GLU A 16 4.63 -2.11 -2.62
N ALA A 17 3.87 -3.17 -2.34
CA ALA A 17 3.03 -3.81 -3.35
C ALA A 17 1.91 -2.90 -3.90
N ALA A 18 1.37 -1.99 -3.08
CA ALA A 18 0.39 -1.00 -3.52
C ALA A 18 1.03 0.05 -4.44
N LEU A 19 2.21 0.55 -4.08
CA LEU A 19 2.97 1.51 -4.87
C LEU A 19 3.35 0.94 -6.24
N ASP A 20 3.86 -0.29 -6.30
CA ASP A 20 4.21 -0.97 -7.54
C ASP A 20 3.00 -1.11 -8.49
N ARG A 21 1.81 -1.35 -7.93
CA ARG A 21 0.57 -1.48 -8.70
C ARG A 21 0.06 -0.14 -9.22
N LEU A 22 0.16 0.90 -8.41
CA LEU A 22 -0.20 2.27 -8.80
C LEU A 22 0.84 2.89 -9.75
N GLY A 23 2.08 2.40 -9.73
CA GLY A 23 3.19 2.94 -10.53
C GLY A 23 3.60 4.33 -10.08
N VAL A 24 3.46 4.62 -8.79
CA VAL A 24 3.80 5.91 -8.17
C VAL A 24 4.85 5.73 -7.08
N ASP A 25 5.61 6.78 -6.80
CA ASP A 25 6.53 6.82 -5.67
C ASP A 25 5.78 7.04 -4.34
N GLU A 26 6.40 6.63 -3.23
CA GLU A 26 5.81 6.76 -1.88
C GLU A 26 5.46 8.20 -1.52
N GLN A 27 6.23 9.18 -2.00
CA GLN A 27 6.01 10.60 -1.70
C GLN A 27 4.79 11.19 -2.41
N ASP A 28 4.31 10.54 -3.47
CA ASP A 28 3.17 10.96 -4.29
C ASP A 28 1.89 10.17 -3.95
N ALA A 29 1.96 9.26 -2.98
CA ALA A 29 0.85 8.38 -2.58
C ALA A 29 0.34 8.70 -1.16
N GLU A 30 -0.95 8.44 -0.94
CA GLU A 30 -1.58 8.44 0.38
C GLU A 30 -1.91 6.99 0.79
N PHE A 31 -1.72 6.68 2.07
CA PHE A 31 -1.92 5.32 2.59
C PHE A 31 -2.96 5.30 3.71
N GLU A 32 -3.85 4.33 3.66
CA GLU A 32 -4.78 3.99 4.74
C GLU A 32 -4.56 2.52 5.14
N VAL A 33 -4.29 2.27 6.42
CA VAL A 33 -4.12 0.91 6.95
C VAL A 33 -5.47 0.43 7.48
N ILE A 34 -6.08 -0.55 6.81
CA ILE A 34 -7.40 -1.10 7.16
C ILE A 34 -7.27 -2.19 8.23
N GLU A 35 -6.23 -3.03 8.15
CA GLU A 35 -5.98 -4.14 9.09
C GLU A 35 -4.48 -4.38 9.27
N GLU A 36 -4.04 -4.57 10.52
CA GLU A 36 -2.65 -4.91 10.85
C GLU A 36 -2.49 -6.43 11.07
N PRO A 37 -1.38 -7.03 10.61
CA PRO A 37 -1.10 -8.43 10.87
C PRO A 37 -0.97 -8.67 12.38
N ARG A 38 -1.62 -9.73 12.87
CA ARG A 38 -1.65 -10.11 14.29
C ARG A 38 -0.48 -10.97 14.74
#